data_AF-A0A353Y6R3-F1
#
_entry.id   AF-A0A353Y6R3-F1
#
_cell.length_a   1.000
_cell.length_b   1.000
_cell.length_c   1.000
_cell.angle_alpha   90.00
_cell.angle_beta   90.00
_cell.angle_gamma   90.00
#
_symmetry.space_group_name_H-M   'P 1'
#
loop_
_entity.id
_entity.type
_entity.pdbx_description
1 polymer ?
#
loop_
_entity_poly.entity_id
_entity_poly.type
_entity_poly.pdbx_seq_one_letter_code
_entity_poly.pdbx_strand_id
1 'polypeptide(L)'
;MNAPTPLDQFVDTAGQAPHGHERIREIPYNYTSFSDREIVMRLLGVRAWEVLNQLREERRTGRSARMLYEVLGDIWVVQRNPYLQDDLLDNPKRRALLVEALHHRLGEVQKRRTPEADPQRDALVGELLDAASRAVEAFDQSFREIAALRRKAQRVLSRLTAKDNVKFDGLSRVSHVTDATDWRV
;
A
#
# COMPACT_ATOMS: atom_id res chain seq x y z
N MET A 1 27.88 -1.86 46.46
CA MET A 1 26.48 -1.86 46.94
C MET A 1 25.59 -1.57 45.73
N ASN A 2 25.19 -2.61 45.00
CA ASN A 2 24.25 -2.46 43.89
C ASN A 2 22.85 -2.65 44.46
N ALA A 3 22.07 -1.58 44.55
CA ALA A 3 20.65 -1.69 44.87
C ALA A 3 19.92 -2.37 43.70
N PRO A 4 18.99 -3.30 43.95
CA PRO A 4 18.19 -3.88 42.88
C PRO A 4 17.15 -2.86 42.43
N THR A 5 17.19 -2.47 41.15
CA THR A 5 16.16 -1.63 40.54
C THR A 5 14.87 -2.45 40.41
N PRO A 6 13.73 -2.01 40.98
CA PRO A 6 12.48 -2.75 40.85
C PRO A 6 11.99 -2.75 39.40
N LEU A 7 11.55 -3.91 38.91
CA LEU A 7 11.03 -4.14 37.55
C LEU A 7 9.81 -3.27 37.19
N ASP A 8 9.15 -2.67 38.18
CA ASP A 8 7.95 -1.85 38.00
C ASP A 8 8.22 -0.53 37.25
N GLN A 9 9.48 -0.09 37.14
CA GLN A 9 9.83 1.14 36.40
C GLN A 9 9.85 0.97 34.87
N PHE A 10 9.72 -0.25 34.34
CA PHE A 10 9.65 -0.48 32.89
C PHE A 10 8.22 -0.56 32.33
N VAL A 11 7.19 -0.48 33.18
CA VAL A 11 5.80 -0.70 32.75
C VAL A 11 5.06 0.60 32.41
N ASP A 12 5.60 1.78 32.74
CA ASP A 12 4.92 3.07 32.58
C ASP A 12 5.60 4.03 31.59
N THR A 13 6.09 3.52 30.46
CA THR A 13 6.47 4.38 29.32
C THR A 13 6.07 3.81 27.96
N ALA A 14 4.98 3.04 27.90
CA ALA A 14 4.22 2.91 26.66
C ALA A 14 3.33 4.16 26.57
N GLY A 15 3.80 5.16 25.85
CA GLY A 15 3.15 6.47 25.68
C GLY A 15 1.65 6.36 25.50
N GLN A 16 0.92 6.76 26.53
CA GLN A 16 -0.49 7.13 26.47
C GLN A 16 -0.57 8.41 25.63
N ALA A 17 -0.48 8.27 24.31
CA ALA A 17 -0.98 9.29 23.41
C ALA A 17 -2.50 9.36 23.65
N PRO A 18 -3.07 10.54 23.94
CA PRO A 18 -4.51 10.65 24.10
C PRO A 18 -5.14 10.17 22.79
N HIS A 19 -5.93 9.09 22.86
CA HIS A 19 -6.76 8.61 21.76
C HIS A 19 -7.83 9.67 21.46
N GLY A 20 -7.43 10.76 20.82
CA GLY A 20 -8.34 11.72 20.23
C GLY A 20 -9.04 11.00 19.08
N HIS A 21 -10.29 10.60 19.29
CA HIS A 21 -11.20 10.01 18.29
C HIS A 21 -10.46 9.30 17.16
N GLU A 22 -10.03 8.06 17.41
CA GLU A 22 -9.38 7.21 16.42
C GLU A 22 -10.22 7.24 15.13
N ARG A 23 -9.76 8.02 14.14
CA ARG A 23 -10.44 8.14 12.85
C ARG A 23 -10.37 6.74 12.25
N ILE A 24 -11.49 6.03 12.28
CA ILE A 24 -11.60 4.69 11.71
C ILE A 24 -11.07 4.76 10.27
N ARG A 25 -9.94 4.08 10.01
CA ARG A 25 -9.33 4.00 8.69
C ARG A 25 -10.15 3.05 7.82
N GLU A 26 -10.48 3.48 6.62
CA GLU A 26 -11.18 2.66 5.64
C GLU A 26 -10.17 1.79 4.85
N ILE A 27 -8.95 2.28 4.63
CA ILE A 27 -7.87 1.54 3.97
C ILE A 27 -7.11 0.67 4.99
N PRO A 28 -7.10 -0.66 4.83
CA PRO A 28 -6.34 -1.56 5.70
C PRO A 28 -4.83 -1.32 5.62
N TYR A 29 -4.13 -1.70 6.69
CA TYR A 29 -2.66 -1.63 6.78
C TYR A 29 -2.07 -0.23 6.60
N ASN A 30 -2.90 0.81 6.66
CA ASN A 30 -2.44 2.20 6.65
C ASN A 30 -1.99 2.62 8.05
N TYR A 31 -0.71 2.40 8.32
CA TYR A 31 -0.05 2.89 9.54
C TYR A 31 0.83 4.11 9.27
N THR A 32 0.61 4.79 8.14
CA THR A 32 1.37 6.00 7.74
C THR A 32 0.63 7.27 8.14
N SER A 33 1.32 8.42 8.08
CA SER A 33 0.69 9.73 8.26
C SER A 33 -0.28 10.09 7.13
N PHE A 34 -0.24 9.40 5.99
CA PHE A 34 -1.14 9.64 4.87
C PHE A 34 -2.59 9.32 5.23
N SER A 35 -3.48 10.24 4.90
CA SER A 35 -4.93 10.02 4.94
C SER A 35 -5.38 9.05 3.83
N ASP A 36 -6.54 8.43 4.01
CA ASP A 36 -7.08 7.52 2.99
C ASP A 36 -7.36 8.27 1.68
N ARG A 37 -7.77 9.54 1.78
CA ARG A 37 -7.87 10.48 0.65
C ARG A 37 -6.55 10.58 -0.11
N GLU A 38 -5.46 10.80 0.61
CA GLU A 38 -4.14 10.95 0.02
C GLU A 38 -3.62 9.69 -0.65
N ILE A 39 -3.93 8.52 -0.10
CA ILE A 39 -3.59 7.23 -0.70
C ILE A 39 -4.41 7.03 -1.97
N VAL A 40 -5.74 7.23 -1.92
CA VAL A 40 -6.60 7.12 -3.10
C VAL A 40 -6.12 8.05 -4.21
N MET A 41 -5.86 9.32 -3.92
CA MET A 41 -5.41 10.25 -4.95
C MET A 41 -4.06 9.87 -5.56
N ARG A 42 -3.14 9.31 -4.77
CA ARG A 42 -1.83 8.84 -5.25
C ARG A 42 -1.94 7.60 -6.12
N LEU A 43 -2.80 6.65 -5.74
CA LEU A 43 -2.95 5.38 -6.45
C LEU A 43 -3.88 5.48 -7.67
N LEU A 44 -5.00 6.18 -7.53
CA LEU A 44 -6.10 6.20 -8.52
C LEU A 44 -6.32 7.57 -9.17
N GLY A 45 -5.72 8.63 -8.65
CA GLY A 45 -5.91 10.01 -9.12
C GLY A 45 -7.04 10.76 -8.43
N VAL A 46 -7.10 12.08 -8.70
CA VAL A 46 -8.08 13.01 -8.08
C VAL A 46 -9.52 12.63 -8.44
N ARG A 47 -9.75 12.29 -9.71
CA ARG A 47 -11.08 11.93 -10.21
C ARG A 47 -11.68 10.72 -9.46
N ALA A 48 -10.89 9.69 -9.20
CA ALA A 48 -11.37 8.53 -8.44
C ALA A 48 -11.79 8.90 -7.01
N TRP A 49 -11.09 9.85 -6.37
CA TRP A 49 -11.51 10.35 -5.05
C TRP A 49 -12.85 11.09 -5.09
N GLU A 50 -13.09 11.90 -6.13
CA GLU A 50 -14.37 12.59 -6.33
C GLU A 50 -15.52 11.59 -6.51
N VAL A 51 -15.33 10.60 -7.38
CA VAL A 51 -16.31 9.54 -7.62
C VAL A 51 -16.60 8.73 -6.36
N LEU A 52 -15.57 8.42 -5.56
CA LEU A 52 -15.75 7.76 -4.26
C LEU A 52 -16.62 8.59 -3.30
N ASN A 53 -16.42 9.91 -3.22
CA ASN A 53 -17.25 10.75 -2.36
C ASN A 53 -18.70 10.80 -2.84
N GLN A 54 -18.93 10.92 -4.15
CA GLN A 54 -20.27 10.88 -4.71
C GLN A 54 -20.99 9.56 -4.35
N LEU A 55 -20.32 8.42 -4.50
CA LEU A 55 -20.89 7.11 -4.16
C LEU A 55 -21.11 6.90 -2.64
N ARG A 56 -20.34 7.59 -1.78
CA ARG A 56 -20.47 7.52 -0.31
C ARG A 56 -21.73 8.24 0.19
N GLU A 57 -22.10 9.35 -0.44
CA GLU A 57 -23.30 10.12 -0.07
C GLU A 57 -24.59 9.29 -0.21
N GLU A 58 -24.60 8.33 -1.13
CA GLU A 58 -25.76 7.49 -1.43
C GLU A 58 -25.97 6.30 -0.47
N ARG A 59 -25.11 6.12 0.56
CA ARG A 59 -25.20 5.15 1.69
C ARG A 59 -25.57 3.68 1.38
N ARG A 60 -25.52 3.23 0.13
CA ARG A 60 -25.94 1.88 -0.30
C ARG A 60 -24.81 0.83 -0.43
N THR A 61 -23.55 1.24 -0.57
CA THR A 61 -22.44 0.30 -0.93
C THR A 61 -21.28 0.26 0.08
N GLY A 62 -21.52 -0.24 1.28
CA GLY A 62 -20.43 -0.45 2.26
C GLY A 62 -19.47 -1.58 1.87
N ARG A 63 -19.99 -2.70 1.34
CA ARG A 63 -19.18 -3.90 1.06
C ARG A 63 -18.26 -3.75 -0.16
N SER A 64 -18.76 -3.18 -1.25
CA SER A 64 -17.96 -2.96 -2.47
C SER A 64 -16.86 -1.92 -2.26
N ALA A 65 -17.16 -0.84 -1.51
CA ALA A 65 -16.16 0.16 -1.13
C ALA A 65 -15.05 -0.47 -0.26
N ARG A 66 -15.43 -1.28 0.74
CA ARG A 66 -14.45 -2.01 1.57
C ARG A 66 -13.52 -2.89 0.74
N MET A 67 -14.05 -3.65 -0.22
CA MET A 67 -13.24 -4.51 -1.09
C MET A 67 -12.27 -3.70 -1.96
N LEU A 68 -12.69 -2.54 -2.47
CA LEU A 68 -11.80 -1.62 -3.18
C LEU A 68 -10.68 -1.10 -2.25
N TYR A 69 -11.03 -0.69 -1.03
CA TYR A 69 -10.02 -0.25 -0.06
C TYR A 69 -9.05 -1.34 0.36
N GLU A 70 -9.49 -2.59 0.44
CA GLU A 70 -8.61 -3.75 0.65
C GLU A 70 -7.60 -3.90 -0.51
N VAL A 71 -8.02 -3.74 -1.78
CA VAL A 71 -7.09 -3.71 -2.93
C VAL A 71 -6.08 -2.58 -2.79
N LEU A 72 -6.52 -1.37 -2.46
CA LEU A 72 -5.63 -0.22 -2.28
C LEU A 72 -4.67 -0.40 -1.11
N GLY A 73 -5.13 -1.00 -0.01
CA GLY A 73 -4.31 -1.31 1.16
C GLY A 73 -3.21 -2.31 0.83
N ASP A 74 -3.52 -3.37 0.09
CA ASP A 74 -2.55 -4.39 -0.34
C ASP A 74 -1.48 -3.79 -1.26
N ILE A 75 -1.85 -2.91 -2.20
CA ILE A 75 -0.88 -2.17 -3.03
C ILE A 75 -0.02 -1.25 -2.16
N TRP A 76 -0.66 -0.46 -1.29
CA TRP A 76 -0.02 0.57 -0.49
C TRP A 76 1.02 -0.02 0.49
N VAL A 77 0.65 -1.10 1.19
CA VAL A 77 1.54 -1.75 2.16
C VAL A 77 2.79 -2.29 1.48
N VAL A 78 2.66 -2.86 0.28
CA VAL A 78 3.81 -3.34 -0.49
C VAL A 78 4.65 -2.17 -1.00
N GLN A 79 4.05 -1.09 -1.51
CA GLN A 79 4.79 0.08 -1.98
C GLN A 79 5.61 0.78 -0.89
N ARG A 80 5.19 0.66 0.38
CA ARG A 80 5.88 1.27 1.52
C ARG A 80 6.78 0.31 2.29
N ASN A 81 6.71 -0.99 2.02
CA ASN A 81 7.49 -1.99 2.74
C ASN A 81 8.64 -2.53 1.89
N PRO A 82 9.90 -2.13 2.14
CA PRO A 82 11.03 -2.59 1.34
C PRO A 82 11.27 -4.10 1.47
N TYR A 83 10.92 -4.72 2.60
CA TYR A 83 11.02 -6.18 2.77
C TYR A 83 9.99 -6.93 1.91
N LEU A 84 8.75 -6.44 1.82
CA LEU A 84 7.76 -7.02 0.91
C LEU A 84 8.16 -6.81 -0.56
N GLN A 85 8.72 -5.64 -0.88
CA GLN A 85 9.22 -5.39 -2.24
C GLN A 85 10.31 -6.36 -2.63
N ASP A 86 11.30 -6.57 -1.77
CA ASP A 86 12.40 -7.49 -2.05
C ASP A 86 11.89 -8.93 -2.16
N ASP A 87 11.04 -9.38 -1.24
CA ASP A 87 10.42 -10.71 -1.32
C ASP A 87 9.68 -10.93 -2.64
N LEU A 88 8.92 -9.95 -3.12
CA LEU A 88 8.17 -10.04 -4.37
C LEU A 88 9.05 -9.85 -5.63
N LEU A 89 10.17 -9.14 -5.52
CA LEU A 89 11.18 -9.05 -6.59
C LEU A 89 11.91 -10.39 -6.75
N ASP A 90 12.23 -11.05 -5.64
CA ASP A 90 12.96 -12.31 -5.60
C ASP A 90 12.07 -13.51 -5.92
N ASN A 91 10.75 -13.40 -5.67
CA ASN A 91 9.76 -14.46 -5.90
C ASN A 91 8.68 -14.06 -6.92
N PRO A 92 8.95 -14.12 -8.25
CA PRO A 92 7.99 -13.74 -9.28
C PRO A 92 6.66 -14.51 -9.23
N LYS A 93 6.67 -15.77 -8.78
CA LYS A 93 5.45 -16.57 -8.59
C LYS A 93 4.56 -15.98 -7.49
N ARG A 94 5.15 -15.53 -6.38
CA ARG A 94 4.41 -14.90 -5.27
C ARG A 94 3.81 -13.57 -5.70
N ARG A 95 4.56 -12.78 -6.48
CA ARG A 95 4.05 -11.56 -7.11
C ARG A 95 2.86 -11.83 -8.01
N ALA A 96 2.95 -12.84 -8.88
CA ALA A 96 1.84 -13.22 -9.77
C ALA A 96 0.58 -13.60 -8.98
N LEU A 97 0.71 -14.39 -7.91
CA LEU A 97 -0.42 -14.77 -7.05
C LEU A 97 -1.06 -13.55 -6.35
N LEU A 98 -0.25 -12.60 -5.88
CA LEU A 98 -0.76 -11.36 -5.31
C LEU A 98 -1.57 -10.57 -6.35
N VAL A 99 -0.99 -10.34 -7.53
CA VAL A 99 -1.65 -9.61 -8.63
C VAL A 99 -2.95 -10.28 -9.06
N GLU A 100 -2.96 -11.61 -9.18
CA GLU A 100 -4.16 -12.39 -9.48
C GLU A 100 -5.24 -12.21 -8.39
N ALA A 101 -4.86 -12.26 -7.11
CA ALA A 101 -5.78 -12.04 -6.01
C ALA A 101 -6.38 -10.62 -6.02
N LEU A 102 -5.59 -9.60 -6.37
CA LEU A 102 -6.07 -8.22 -6.52
C LEU A 102 -7.10 -8.12 -7.66
N HIS A 103 -6.80 -8.67 -8.83
CA HIS A 103 -7.74 -8.70 -9.96
C HIS A 103 -9.01 -9.49 -9.62
N HIS A 104 -8.88 -10.63 -8.93
CA HIS A 104 -10.03 -11.41 -8.48
C HIS A 104 -10.93 -10.58 -7.56
N ARG A 105 -10.37 -9.84 -6.60
CA ARG A 105 -11.14 -8.96 -5.70
C ARG A 105 -11.86 -7.84 -6.47
N LEU A 106 -11.21 -7.24 -7.47
CA LEU A 106 -11.86 -6.27 -8.38
C LEU A 106 -12.99 -6.93 -9.19
N GLY A 107 -12.79 -8.15 -9.68
CA GLY A 107 -13.82 -8.93 -10.37
C GLY A 107 -15.04 -9.22 -9.50
N GLU A 108 -14.85 -9.49 -8.21
CA GLU A 108 -15.96 -9.64 -7.26
C GLU A 108 -16.75 -8.35 -7.03
N VAL A 109 -16.11 -7.18 -7.14
CA VAL A 109 -16.82 -5.90 -7.12
C VAL A 109 -17.59 -5.69 -8.42
N GLN A 110 -16.98 -6.01 -9.56
CA GLN A 110 -17.62 -5.95 -10.88
C GLN A 110 -18.89 -6.80 -10.95
N LYS A 111 -18.91 -7.99 -10.34
CA LYS A 111 -20.11 -8.87 -10.30
C LYS A 111 -21.30 -8.28 -9.52
N ARG A 112 -21.06 -7.28 -8.66
CA ARG A 112 -22.09 -6.65 -7.83
C ARG A 112 -22.71 -5.40 -8.45
N ARG A 113 -22.28 -5.07 -9.67
CA ARG A 113 -22.84 -3.99 -10.47
C ARG A 113 -24.28 -4.33 -10.87
N THR A 114 -25.15 -3.34 -10.86
CA THR A 114 -26.59 -3.49 -11.13
C THR A 114 -27.05 -2.42 -12.13
N PRO A 115 -26.61 -2.51 -13.40
CA PRO A 115 -26.86 -1.49 -14.41
C PRO A 115 -28.35 -1.24 -14.66
N GLU A 116 -29.20 -2.26 -14.52
CA GLU A 116 -30.65 -2.14 -14.72
C GLU A 116 -31.35 -1.35 -13.61
N ALA A 117 -30.80 -1.39 -12.39
CA ALA A 117 -31.42 -0.75 -11.22
C ALA A 117 -30.98 0.72 -11.08
N ASP A 118 -29.74 1.03 -11.44
CA ASP A 118 -29.16 2.37 -11.32
C ASP A 118 -28.01 2.56 -12.33
N PRO A 119 -28.31 2.93 -13.59
CA PRO A 119 -27.32 3.06 -14.65
C PRO A 119 -26.26 4.13 -14.37
N GLN A 120 -26.65 5.22 -13.70
CA GLN A 120 -25.73 6.34 -13.42
C GLN A 120 -24.69 5.93 -12.37
N ARG A 121 -25.14 5.32 -11.26
CA ARG A 121 -24.24 4.78 -10.24
C ARG A 121 -23.35 3.68 -10.82
N ASP A 122 -23.92 2.81 -11.65
CA ASP A 122 -23.17 1.71 -12.25
C ASP A 122 -22.00 2.21 -13.11
N ALA A 123 -22.20 3.29 -13.88
CA ALA A 123 -21.15 3.93 -14.65
C ALA A 123 -20.02 4.47 -13.76
N LEU A 124 -20.36 5.10 -12.63
CA LEU A 124 -19.38 5.60 -11.65
C LEU A 124 -18.56 4.45 -11.00
N VAL A 125 -19.22 3.35 -10.66
CA VAL A 125 -18.52 2.16 -10.15
C VAL A 125 -17.59 1.57 -11.21
N GLY A 126 -18.03 1.54 -12.48
CA GLY A 126 -17.18 1.15 -13.61
C GLY A 126 -15.92 2.02 -13.72
N GLU A 127 -16.06 3.34 -13.63
CA GLU A 127 -14.94 4.29 -13.67
C GLU A 127 -13.90 4.00 -12.58
N LEU A 128 -14.36 3.70 -11.35
CA LEU A 128 -13.47 3.33 -10.24
C LEU A 128 -12.77 1.99 -10.46
N LEU A 129 -13.47 1.00 -11.00
CA LEU A 129 -12.88 -0.31 -11.26
C LEU A 129 -11.83 -0.24 -12.36
N ASP A 130 -12.04 0.58 -13.38
CA ASP A 130 -11.05 0.83 -14.42
C ASP A 130 -9.80 1.53 -13.85
N ALA A 131 -9.99 2.53 -12.99
CA ALA A 131 -8.89 3.20 -12.30
C ALA A 131 -8.10 2.23 -11.41
N ALA A 132 -8.80 1.40 -10.63
CA ALA A 132 -8.20 0.40 -9.76
C ALA A 132 -7.45 -0.68 -10.55
N SER A 133 -8.01 -1.14 -11.67
CA SER A 133 -7.37 -2.13 -12.54
C SER A 133 -6.07 -1.60 -13.12
N ARG A 134 -6.06 -0.35 -13.61
CA ARG A 134 -4.83 0.32 -14.06
C ARG A 134 -3.79 0.46 -12.94
N ALA A 135 -4.22 0.72 -11.70
CA ALA A 135 -3.32 0.79 -10.56
C ALA A 135 -2.68 -0.58 -10.24
N VAL A 136 -3.43 -1.68 -10.34
CA VAL A 136 -2.90 -3.05 -10.19
C VAL A 136 -1.88 -3.37 -11.30
N GLU A 137 -2.17 -2.99 -12.54
CA GLU A 137 -1.26 -3.19 -13.67
C GLU A 137 0.03 -2.38 -13.52
N ALA A 138 -0.09 -1.10 -13.15
CA ALA A 138 1.05 -0.23 -12.87
C ALA A 138 1.90 -0.77 -11.70
N PHE A 139 1.24 -1.32 -10.68
CA PHE A 139 1.90 -1.98 -9.57
C PHE A 139 2.73 -3.19 -10.04
N ASP A 140 2.18 -4.14 -10.81
CA ASP A 140 2.98 -5.29 -11.33
C ASP A 140 4.13 -4.81 -12.24
N GLN A 141 3.85 -3.84 -13.11
CA GLN A 141 4.82 -3.30 -14.04
C GLN A 141 6.00 -2.63 -13.30
N SER A 142 5.74 -1.93 -12.19
CA SER A 142 6.78 -1.28 -11.38
C SER A 142 7.86 -2.26 -10.91
N PHE A 143 7.53 -3.52 -10.60
CA PHE A 143 8.51 -4.53 -10.21
C PHE A 143 9.49 -4.85 -11.34
N ARG A 144 9.00 -4.91 -12.58
CA ARG A 144 9.83 -5.18 -13.76
C ARG A 144 10.79 -4.02 -14.01
N GLU A 145 10.30 -2.80 -13.84
CA GLU A 145 11.09 -1.57 -13.96
C GLU A 145 12.16 -1.48 -12.88
N ILE A 146 11.81 -1.74 -11.62
CA ILE A 146 12.75 -1.77 -10.50
C ILE A 146 13.83 -2.85 -10.74
N ALA A 147 13.45 -4.06 -11.17
CA ALA A 147 14.41 -5.11 -11.46
C ALA A 147 15.35 -4.74 -12.63
N ALA A 148 14.84 -4.07 -13.66
CA ALA A 148 15.67 -3.56 -14.76
C ALA A 148 16.62 -2.45 -14.27
N LEU A 149 16.14 -1.55 -13.43
CA LEU A 149 16.93 -0.46 -12.87
C LEU A 149 18.02 -0.96 -11.94
N ARG A 150 17.73 -1.91 -11.04
CA ARG A 150 18.71 -2.58 -10.16
C ARG A 150 19.83 -3.21 -10.98
N ARG A 151 19.50 -3.95 -12.05
CA ARG A 151 20.50 -4.56 -12.96
C ARG A 151 21.35 -3.49 -13.66
N LYS A 152 20.73 -2.40 -14.12
CA LYS A 152 21.45 -1.29 -14.78
C LYS A 152 22.40 -0.61 -13.79
N ALA A 153 21.91 -0.26 -12.60
CA ALA A 153 22.69 0.38 -11.55
C ALA A 153 23.88 -0.49 -11.13
N GLN A 154 23.68 -1.79 -10.88
CA GLN A 154 24.77 -2.70 -10.57
C GLN A 154 25.85 -2.72 -11.66
N ARG A 155 25.44 -2.79 -12.94
CA ARG A 155 26.38 -2.84 -14.07
C ARG A 155 27.22 -1.58 -14.20
N VAL A 156 26.60 -0.40 -14.02
CA VAL A 156 27.27 0.89 -14.17
C VAL A 156 28.18 1.17 -12.97
N LEU A 157 27.64 1.02 -11.75
CA LEU A 157 28.34 1.39 -10.52
C LEU A 157 29.46 0.41 -10.14
N SER A 158 29.35 -0.87 -10.51
CA SER A 158 30.42 -1.86 -10.25
C SER A 158 31.74 -1.59 -10.99
N ARG A 159 31.76 -0.61 -11.92
CA ARG A 159 33.00 -0.10 -12.53
C ARG A 159 33.75 0.90 -11.65
N LEU A 160 33.05 1.49 -10.68
CA LEU A 160 33.55 2.58 -9.83
C LEU A 160 33.69 2.13 -8.37
N THR A 161 33.02 1.06 -7.97
CA THR A 161 33.05 0.53 -6.60
C THR A 161 32.93 -0.99 -6.59
N ALA A 162 33.33 -1.62 -5.48
CA ALA A 162 33.04 -3.03 -5.23
C ALA A 162 31.54 -3.30 -5.30
N LYS A 163 31.16 -4.47 -5.84
CA LYS A 163 29.75 -4.86 -6.04
C LYS A 163 28.95 -4.84 -4.75
N ASP A 164 29.56 -5.23 -3.63
CA ASP A 164 28.92 -5.31 -2.32
C ASP A 164 28.57 -3.93 -1.73
N ASN A 165 29.14 -2.85 -2.26
CA ASN A 165 28.80 -1.49 -1.85
C ASN A 165 27.50 -0.99 -2.50
N VAL A 166 26.97 -1.72 -3.49
CA VAL A 166 25.70 -1.39 -4.14
C VAL A 166 24.61 -2.28 -3.54
N LYS A 167 23.85 -1.73 -2.59
CA LYS A 167 22.82 -2.44 -1.84
C LYS A 167 21.43 -1.95 -2.21
N PHE A 168 20.51 -2.89 -2.43
CA PHE A 168 19.08 -2.61 -2.68
C PHE A 168 18.16 -3.31 -1.68
N ASP A 169 18.73 -4.12 -0.78
CA ASP A 169 17.98 -4.88 0.21
C ASP A 169 17.32 -3.96 1.24
N GLY A 170 16.25 -4.49 1.86
CA GLY A 170 15.41 -3.72 2.76
C GLY A 170 16.15 -3.20 3.97
N LEU A 171 17.07 -3.98 4.54
CA LEU A 171 17.87 -3.54 5.69
C LEU A 171 18.72 -2.31 5.32
N SER A 172 19.43 -2.37 4.21
CA SER A 172 20.24 -1.26 3.73
C SER A 172 19.39 -0.04 3.42
N ARG A 173 18.20 -0.21 2.81
CA ARG A 173 17.29 0.91 2.51
C ARG A 173 16.77 1.58 3.77
N VAL A 174 16.27 0.80 4.73
CA VAL A 174 15.71 1.32 6.00
C VAL A 174 16.78 2.03 6.83
N SER A 175 18.00 1.50 6.87
CA SER A 175 19.10 2.08 7.64
C SER A 175 19.54 3.46 7.14
N HIS A 176 19.18 3.83 5.91
CA HIS A 176 19.49 5.13 5.30
C HIS A 176 18.28 6.07 5.24
N VAL A 177 17.12 5.67 5.78
CA VAL A 177 15.97 6.58 5.96
C VAL A 177 16.20 7.41 7.22
N THR A 178 16.01 8.73 7.12
CA THR A 178 16.24 9.69 8.20
C THR A 178 15.17 9.67 9.30
N ASP A 179 14.07 8.94 9.11
CA ASP A 179 13.06 8.71 10.15
C ASP A 179 13.36 7.38 10.85
N ALA A 180 13.93 7.46 12.05
CA ALA A 180 14.33 6.31 12.87
C ALA A 180 13.15 5.44 13.35
N THR A 181 11.91 5.90 13.17
CA THR A 181 10.69 5.21 13.61
C THR A 181 9.95 4.51 12.47
N ASP A 182 10.24 4.84 11.21
CA ASP A 182 9.53 4.29 10.07
C ASP A 182 10.49 3.47 9.21
N TRP A 183 10.43 2.14 9.35
CA TRP A 183 11.02 1.21 8.38
C TRP A 183 10.40 1.33 6.98
N ARG A 184 9.45 2.24 6.80
CA ARG A 184 8.77 2.52 5.55
C ARG A 184 9.53 3.58 4.77
N VAL A 185 9.90 3.22 3.54
CA VAL A 185 10.56 4.09 2.58
C VAL A 185 9.51 4.78 1.73
#